data_AF-A0A815FF21-F1
#
_entry.id   AF-A0A815FF21-F1
#
_cell.length_a   1.000
_cell.length_b   1.000
_cell.length_c   1.000
_cell.angle_alpha   90.00
_cell.angle_beta   90.00
_cell.angle_gamma   90.00
#
_symmetry.space_group_name_H-M   'P 1'
#
loop_
_entity.id
_entity.type
_entity.pdbx_description
1 polymer ?
#
loop_
_entity_poly.entity_id
_entity_poly.type
_entity_poly.pdbx_seq_one_letter_code
_entity_poly.pdbx_strand_id
1 'polypeptide(L)'
;MVDIQTHKQTILNELQEEVMNIQLPERTTECMICLQDVSCIRIHCSVSICLECFPRYFVNYDYQLKCLICGKFDEYENVFPTQAFIKSLYQLDSTSEMMKNIDFQICTCGSYAINETMYSKQQCSSCKRWLCFFCDSDWDESKGMKNQLYTCTQNCLYETKLLYKLVPLSMNLEVQVSNRRCCPKCYYTGDYEVGKCKYHSCKCGHQFCFICLETEEDCKTKYKSAYNRPCAAIKKQEYTHFPRICKSE
;
A
#
# COMPACT_ATOMS: atom_id res chain seq x y z
N MET A 1 18.11 2.37 -1.68
CA MET A 1 16.69 2.68 -1.87
C MET A 1 16.60 4.15 -2.21
N VAL A 2 16.32 4.52 -3.46
CA VAL A 2 15.47 5.70 -3.65
C VAL A 2 14.06 5.10 -3.62
N ASP A 3 13.61 4.82 -2.41
CA ASP A 3 12.31 4.22 -2.15
C ASP A 3 11.25 5.32 -2.09
N ILE A 4 9.99 4.90 -2.08
CA ILE A 4 8.87 5.79 -1.74
C ILE A 4 9.18 6.60 -0.47
N GLN A 5 9.96 6.10 0.50
CA GLN A 5 10.33 6.88 1.69
C GLN A 5 11.20 8.08 1.37
N THR A 6 12.11 7.96 0.41
CA THR A 6 12.94 9.06 -0.06
C THR A 6 12.10 10.12 -0.78
N HIS A 7 11.16 9.70 -1.64
CA HIS A 7 10.23 10.64 -2.29
C HIS A 7 9.29 11.30 -1.27
N LYS A 8 8.76 10.53 -0.31
CA LYS A 8 7.99 11.03 0.82
C LYS A 8 8.79 12.03 1.65
N GLN A 9 10.07 11.78 1.90
CA GLN A 9 10.94 12.69 2.63
C GLN A 9 11.17 14.00 1.85
N THR A 10 11.36 13.93 0.53
CA THR A 10 11.43 15.12 -0.32
C THR A 10 10.13 15.94 -0.21
N ILE A 11 8.97 15.29 -0.36
CA ILE A 11 7.67 15.95 -0.21
C ILE A 11 7.52 16.58 1.18
N LEU A 12 7.97 15.93 2.25
CA LEU A 12 7.93 16.51 3.61
C LEU A 12 8.78 17.76 3.75
N ASN A 13 9.97 17.76 3.14
CA ASN A 13 10.86 18.92 3.19
C ASN A 13 10.24 20.10 2.43
N GLU A 14 9.64 19.85 1.27
CA GLU A 14 8.97 20.86 0.45
C GLU A 14 7.64 21.33 1.06
N LEU A 15 6.94 20.45 1.80
CA LEU A 15 5.62 20.73 2.38
C LEU A 15 5.63 21.95 3.31
N GLN A 16 6.72 22.18 4.06
CA GLN A 16 6.78 23.33 4.98
C GLN A 16 6.70 24.66 4.23
N GLU A 17 7.46 24.79 3.13
CA GLU A 17 7.45 25.97 2.28
C GLU A 17 6.10 26.13 1.57
N GLU A 18 5.55 25.02 1.07
CA GLU A 18 4.25 25.01 0.39
C GLU A 18 3.12 25.47 1.30
N VAL A 19 3.09 24.98 2.55
CA VAL A 19 2.05 25.36 3.53
C VAL A 19 2.08 26.84 3.85
N MET A 20 3.26 27.47 3.86
CA MET A 20 3.39 28.93 4.06
C MET A 20 2.84 29.74 2.88
N ASN A 21 2.78 29.15 1.68
CA ASN A 21 2.30 29.80 0.47
C ASN A 21 0.79 29.62 0.22
N ILE A 22 0.11 28.80 1.03
CA ILE A 22 -1.33 28.57 0.91
C ILE A 22 -2.08 29.85 1.30
N GLN A 23 -2.95 30.33 0.40
CA GLN A 23 -3.83 31.45 0.70
C GLN A 23 -4.93 31.01 1.66
N LEU A 24 -4.88 31.55 2.88
CA LEU A 24 -5.90 31.32 3.89
C LEU A 24 -7.06 32.32 3.76
N PRO A 25 -8.29 31.89 4.07
CA PRO A 25 -9.41 32.81 4.21
C PRO A 25 -9.17 33.78 5.39
N GLU A 26 -9.62 35.03 5.22
CA GLU A 26 -9.53 36.07 6.27
C GLU A 26 -10.37 35.76 7.51
N ARG A 27 -11.35 34.86 7.40
CA ARG A 27 -12.23 34.45 8.51
C ARG A 27 -11.63 33.27 9.25
N THR A 28 -11.71 33.30 10.58
CA THR A 28 -11.38 32.15 11.43
C THR A 28 -12.51 31.11 11.40
N THR A 29 -12.13 29.85 11.58
CA THR A 29 -13.04 28.71 11.70
C THR A 29 -12.42 27.71 12.66
N GLU A 30 -13.24 26.90 13.31
CA GLU A 30 -12.75 25.83 14.18
C GLU A 30 -11.94 24.81 13.36
N CYS A 31 -10.72 24.53 13.79
CA CYS A 31 -9.91 23.46 13.22
C CYS A 31 -10.46 22.09 13.66
N MET A 32 -10.70 21.17 12.72
CA MET A 32 -11.22 19.84 13.03
C MET A 32 -10.29 18.92 13.83
N ILE A 33 -9.04 19.32 14.05
CA ILE A 33 -8.03 18.53 14.77
C ILE A 33 -7.79 19.08 16.18
N CYS A 34 -7.45 20.37 16.30
CA CYS A 34 -7.16 20.97 17.59
C CYS A 34 -8.35 21.70 18.23
N LEU A 35 -9.47 21.83 17.52
CA LEU A 35 -10.71 22.48 17.98
C LEU A 35 -10.52 23.96 18.36
N GLN A 36 -9.50 24.61 17.81
CA GLN A 36 -9.25 26.04 18.00
C GLN A 36 -9.81 26.86 16.83
N ASP A 37 -10.41 28.02 17.12
CA ASP A 37 -10.86 28.99 16.12
C ASP A 37 -9.68 29.78 15.55
N VAL A 38 -9.20 29.36 14.38
CA VAL A 38 -8.03 29.96 13.70
C VAL A 38 -8.25 29.98 12.19
N SER A 39 -7.41 30.69 11.45
CA SER A 39 -7.42 30.60 9.98
C SER A 39 -6.97 29.20 9.55
N CYS A 40 -7.77 28.58 8.68
CA CYS A 40 -7.61 27.17 8.32
C CYS A 40 -7.65 26.95 6.81
N ILE A 41 -6.92 25.94 6.37
CA ILE A 41 -7.00 25.39 5.02
C ILE A 41 -8.30 24.60 4.93
N ARG A 42 -9.09 24.85 3.88
CA ARG A 42 -10.25 24.04 3.56
C ARG A 42 -9.80 22.86 2.69
N ILE A 43 -10.03 21.63 3.18
CA ILE A 43 -9.61 20.41 2.47
C ILE A 43 -10.70 19.93 1.52
N HIS A 44 -11.90 19.68 2.04
CA HIS A 44 -13.05 19.17 1.29
C HIS A 44 -14.32 19.37 2.12
N CYS A 45 -15.48 19.54 1.48
CA CYS A 45 -16.74 19.83 2.17
C CYS A 45 -16.58 20.99 3.19
N SER A 46 -16.80 20.73 4.47
CA SER A 46 -16.63 21.68 5.59
C SER A 46 -15.43 21.32 6.48
N VAL A 47 -14.50 20.49 6.00
CA VAL A 47 -13.31 20.11 6.77
C VAL A 47 -12.27 21.22 6.66
N SER A 48 -11.98 21.84 7.80
CA SER A 48 -11.03 22.94 7.95
C SER A 48 -9.90 22.51 8.88
N ILE A 49 -8.64 22.65 8.44
CA ILE A 49 -7.46 22.25 9.20
C ILE A 49 -6.48 23.43 9.29
N CYS A 50 -6.03 23.77 10.49
CA CYS A 50 -5.07 24.86 10.68
C CYS A 50 -3.68 24.48 10.15
N LEU A 51 -2.86 25.49 9.81
CA LEU A 51 -1.52 25.28 9.26
C LEU A 51 -0.63 24.40 10.15
N GLU A 52 -0.77 24.52 11.48
CA GLU A 52 0.03 23.74 12.43
C GLU A 52 -0.35 22.25 12.41
N CYS A 53 -1.65 21.94 12.31
CA CYS A 53 -2.13 20.56 12.28
C CYS A 53 -2.00 19.91 10.90
N PHE A 54 -1.94 20.72 9.83
CA PHE A 54 -2.02 20.23 8.45
C PHE A 54 -0.87 19.28 8.06
N PRO A 55 0.42 19.53 8.36
CA PRO A 55 1.49 18.60 8.00
C PRO A 55 1.28 17.22 8.61
N ARG A 56 0.96 17.15 9.91
CA ARG A 56 0.72 15.87 10.59
C ARG A 56 -0.51 15.15 10.01
N TYR A 57 -1.57 15.89 9.71
CA TYR A 57 -2.73 15.36 9.02
C TYR A 57 -2.33 14.75 7.66
N PHE A 58 -1.58 15.50 6.85
CA PHE A 58 -1.19 15.09 5.50
C PHE A 58 -0.36 13.81 5.52
N VAL A 59 0.60 13.69 6.46
CA VAL A 59 1.37 12.44 6.67
C VAL A 59 0.47 11.28 7.12
N ASN A 60 -0.44 11.51 8.06
CA ASN A 60 -1.33 10.47 8.58
C ASN A 60 -2.24 9.88 7.49
N TYR A 61 -2.55 10.67 6.47
CA TYR A 61 -3.35 10.25 5.31
C TYR A 61 -2.51 9.97 4.07
N ASP A 62 -1.24 9.60 4.27
CA ASP A 62 -0.32 9.17 3.23
C ASP A 62 -0.20 10.17 2.06
N TYR A 63 -0.10 11.46 2.40
CA TYR A 63 0.05 12.57 1.45
C TYR A 63 -1.17 12.80 0.57
N GLN A 64 -2.35 12.33 1.00
CA GLN A 64 -3.63 12.53 0.30
C GLN A 64 -4.54 13.49 1.06
N LEU A 65 -5.34 14.26 0.32
CA LEU A 65 -6.31 15.22 0.87
C LEU A 65 -7.65 14.55 1.19
N LYS A 66 -7.70 13.79 2.28
CA LYS A 66 -8.90 13.04 2.69
C LYS A 66 -9.85 13.82 3.61
N CYS A 67 -11.09 14.00 3.17
CA CYS A 67 -12.18 14.50 4.00
C CYS A 67 -12.43 13.62 5.23
N LEU A 68 -12.27 14.19 6.43
CA LEU A 68 -12.51 13.49 7.71
C LEU A 68 -13.98 13.12 7.95
N ILE A 69 -14.92 13.80 7.29
CA ILE A 69 -16.37 13.58 7.48
C ILE A 69 -16.88 12.51 6.50
N CYS A 70 -16.67 12.70 5.20
CA CYS A 70 -17.26 11.83 4.17
C CYS A 70 -16.27 10.79 3.60
N GLY A 71 -14.99 10.86 3.99
CA GLY A 71 -13.96 9.91 3.57
C GLY A 71 -13.49 10.04 2.12
N LYS A 72 -14.02 11.00 1.35
CA LYS A 72 -13.61 11.29 -0.03
C LYS A 72 -12.27 12.00 -0.09
N PHE A 73 -11.57 11.84 -1.19
CA PHE A 73 -10.32 12.53 -1.49
C PHE A 73 -10.60 13.76 -2.35
N ASP A 74 -9.85 14.83 -2.13
CA ASP A 74 -9.86 16.06 -2.93
C ASP A 74 -8.62 16.16 -3.82
N GLU A 75 -8.68 17.05 -4.81
CA GLU A 75 -7.58 17.36 -5.74
C GLU A 75 -6.54 18.27 -5.08
N TYR A 76 -5.26 18.04 -5.37
CA TYR A 76 -4.16 18.81 -4.79
C TYR A 76 -4.18 20.29 -5.17
N GLU A 77 -4.68 20.58 -6.38
CA GLU A 77 -4.88 21.90 -6.97
C GLU A 77 -5.79 22.79 -6.13
N ASN A 78 -6.69 22.21 -5.34
CA ASN A 78 -7.61 22.97 -4.48
C ASN A 78 -6.93 23.53 -3.23
N VAL A 79 -5.73 23.05 -2.89
CA VAL A 79 -5.02 23.41 -1.66
C VAL A 79 -3.65 24.01 -1.96
N PHE A 80 -2.86 23.36 -2.81
CA PHE A 80 -1.47 23.74 -3.06
C PHE A 80 -1.35 24.70 -4.24
N PRO A 81 -0.54 25.77 -4.13
CA PRO A 81 -0.37 26.73 -5.22
C PRO A 81 0.67 26.26 -6.24
N THR A 82 1.68 25.48 -5.84
CA THR A 82 2.82 25.17 -6.68
C THR A 82 2.59 23.94 -7.56
N GLN A 83 2.52 24.15 -8.87
CA GLN A 83 2.33 23.08 -9.86
C GLN A 83 3.43 22.01 -9.86
N ALA A 84 4.67 22.38 -9.53
CA ALA A 84 5.76 21.41 -9.42
C ALA A 84 5.55 20.45 -8.25
N PHE A 85 5.16 20.96 -7.08
CA PHE A 85 4.85 20.18 -5.90
C PHE A 85 3.66 19.25 -6.13
N ILE A 86 2.58 19.76 -6.75
CA ILE A 86 1.41 18.97 -7.14
C ILE A 86 1.80 17.79 -8.04
N LYS A 87 2.68 18.01 -9.03
CA LYS A 87 3.18 16.93 -9.89
C LYS A 87 3.97 15.88 -9.10
N SER A 88 4.78 16.29 -8.14
CA SER A 88 5.49 15.36 -7.24
C SER A 88 4.51 14.51 -6.44
N LEU A 89 3.43 15.09 -5.92
CA LEU A 89 2.36 14.36 -5.21
C LEU A 89 1.67 13.33 -6.13
N TYR A 90 1.28 13.72 -7.34
CA TYR A 90 0.71 12.76 -8.30
C TYR A 90 1.68 11.65 -8.70
N GLN A 91 2.97 11.95 -8.81
CA GLN A 91 3.99 10.93 -9.05
C GLN A 91 4.11 9.99 -7.84
N LEU A 92 4.02 10.48 -6.61
CA LEU A 92 3.99 9.66 -5.41
C LEU A 92 2.77 8.73 -5.40
N ASP A 93 1.58 9.24 -5.70
CA ASP A 93 0.35 8.44 -5.79
C ASP A 93 0.47 7.36 -6.86
N SER A 94 0.87 7.75 -8.08
CA SER A 94 1.07 6.80 -9.18
C SER A 94 2.08 5.71 -8.84
N THR A 95 3.19 6.08 -8.18
CA THR A 95 4.21 5.13 -7.75
C THR A 95 3.65 4.18 -6.68
N SER A 96 2.89 4.72 -5.72
CA SER A 96 2.25 3.95 -4.65
C SER A 96 1.22 2.97 -5.17
N GLU A 97 0.45 3.35 -6.20
CA GLU A 97 -0.46 2.45 -6.90
C GLU A 97 0.30 1.36 -7.67
N MET A 98 1.36 1.71 -8.39
CA MET A 98 2.18 0.75 -9.13
C MET A 98 2.83 -0.28 -8.21
N MET A 99 3.32 0.13 -7.03
CA MET A 99 3.95 -0.75 -6.04
C MET A 99 3.02 -1.83 -5.45
N LYS A 100 1.71 -1.75 -5.68
CA LYS A 100 0.80 -2.84 -5.33
C LYS A 100 1.03 -4.06 -6.23
N ASN A 101 1.52 -3.85 -7.44
CA ASN A 101 1.72 -4.92 -8.42
C ASN A 101 2.99 -5.70 -8.14
N ILE A 102 2.88 -7.02 -8.17
CA ILE A 102 3.97 -7.93 -7.81
C ILE A 102 5.11 -7.95 -8.84
N ASP A 103 4.79 -7.54 -10.07
CA ASP A 103 5.71 -7.42 -11.19
C ASP A 103 6.29 -6.01 -11.33
N PHE A 104 6.07 -5.10 -10.37
CA PHE A 104 6.67 -3.78 -10.34
C PHE A 104 7.76 -3.66 -9.26
N GLN A 105 8.86 -3.01 -9.60
CA GLN A 105 9.94 -2.68 -8.67
C GLN A 105 10.60 -1.36 -9.04
N ILE A 106 11.17 -0.67 -8.06
CA ILE A 106 12.07 0.46 -8.27
C ILE A 106 13.50 -0.02 -7.98
N CYS A 107 14.36 0.04 -9.00
CA CYS A 107 15.78 -0.30 -8.85
C CYS A 107 16.47 0.69 -7.90
N THR A 108 17.57 0.31 -7.27
CA THR A 108 18.40 1.22 -6.45
C THR A 108 18.80 2.53 -7.14
N CYS A 109 18.88 2.56 -8.47
CA CYS A 109 19.16 3.78 -9.24
C CYS A 109 17.93 4.69 -9.45
N GLY A 110 16.76 4.33 -8.92
CA GLY A 110 15.51 5.08 -9.06
C GLY A 110 14.67 4.74 -10.31
N SER A 111 15.21 3.94 -11.24
CA SER A 111 14.44 3.55 -12.43
C SER A 111 13.36 2.51 -12.10
N TYR A 112 12.20 2.66 -12.73
CA TYR A 112 11.13 1.68 -12.68
C TYR A 112 11.50 0.44 -13.51
N ALA A 113 11.13 -0.73 -12.99
CA ALA A 113 11.31 -2.01 -13.65
C ALA A 113 10.00 -2.81 -13.55
N ILE A 114 9.63 -3.42 -14.68
CA ILE A 114 8.49 -4.34 -14.76
C ILE A 114 9.05 -5.72 -15.09
N ASN A 115 8.67 -6.74 -14.31
CA ASN A 115 9.10 -8.11 -14.50
C ASN A 115 8.00 -8.96 -15.11
N GLU A 116 7.93 -8.96 -16.44
CA GLU A 116 6.92 -9.70 -17.20
C GLU A 116 7.02 -11.22 -16.99
N THR A 117 8.25 -11.71 -16.77
CA THR A 117 8.57 -13.14 -16.68
C THR A 117 8.41 -13.73 -15.29
N MET A 118 8.35 -12.89 -14.25
CA MET A 118 8.42 -13.27 -12.83
C MET A 118 9.69 -14.03 -12.41
N TYR A 119 10.73 -14.10 -13.26
CA TYR A 119 12.02 -14.67 -12.89
C TYR A 119 12.85 -13.67 -12.09
N SER A 120 13.64 -14.17 -11.15
CA SER A 120 14.36 -13.33 -10.20
C SER A 120 15.53 -12.55 -10.79
N LYS A 121 16.29 -13.11 -11.76
CA LYS A 121 17.43 -12.43 -12.37
C LYS A 121 16.95 -11.43 -13.42
N GLN A 122 17.15 -10.14 -13.17
CA GLN A 122 16.80 -9.08 -14.10
C GLN A 122 17.98 -8.13 -14.30
N GLN A 123 18.02 -7.47 -15.46
CA GLN A 123 18.97 -6.38 -15.71
C GLN A 123 18.22 -5.05 -15.71
N CYS A 124 18.69 -4.09 -14.91
CA CYS A 124 18.14 -2.74 -14.95
C CYS A 124 18.44 -2.09 -16.31
N SER A 125 17.40 -1.59 -16.99
CA SER A 125 17.54 -0.94 -18.30
C SER A 125 18.35 0.36 -18.25
N SER A 126 18.30 1.07 -17.13
CA SER A 126 19.00 2.34 -16.90
C SER A 126 20.45 2.14 -16.46
N CYS A 127 20.69 1.54 -15.29
CA CYS A 127 22.05 1.40 -14.73
C CYS A 127 22.79 0.13 -15.17
N LYS A 128 22.16 -0.73 -15.98
CA LYS A 128 22.73 -2.00 -16.52
C LYS A 128 23.17 -3.03 -15.47
N ARG A 129 22.91 -2.79 -14.19
CA ARG A 129 23.17 -3.70 -13.06
C ARG A 129 22.34 -4.96 -13.20
N TRP A 130 22.96 -6.12 -12.96
CA TRP A 130 22.25 -7.38 -12.76
C TRP A 130 21.84 -7.49 -11.30
N LEU A 131 20.55 -7.72 -11.07
CA LEU A 131 19.98 -7.76 -9.73
C LEU A 131 18.99 -8.90 -9.60
N CYS A 132 18.69 -9.26 -8.35
CA CYS A 132 17.43 -9.93 -8.09
C CYS A 132 16.30 -8.89 -8.05
N PHE A 133 15.31 -9.04 -8.93
CA PHE A 133 14.12 -8.18 -8.99
C PHE A 133 13.37 -8.10 -7.66
N PHE A 134 13.23 -9.23 -6.97
CA PHE A 134 12.41 -9.35 -5.77
C PHE A 134 13.06 -8.76 -4.52
N CYS A 135 14.37 -8.89 -4.36
CA CYS A 135 15.07 -8.35 -3.19
C CYS A 135 15.92 -7.11 -3.46
N ASP A 136 16.05 -6.69 -4.73
CA ASP A 136 16.86 -5.59 -5.24
C ASP A 136 18.36 -5.67 -4.86
N SER A 137 18.84 -6.88 -4.51
CA SER A 137 20.27 -7.14 -4.27
C SER A 137 21.01 -7.42 -5.57
N ASP A 138 22.31 -7.12 -5.61
CA ASP A 138 23.17 -7.49 -6.73
C ASP A 138 23.11 -9.00 -6.99
N TRP A 139 23.07 -9.36 -8.26
CA TRP A 139 23.03 -10.76 -8.67
C TRP A 139 24.36 -11.44 -8.39
N ASP A 140 24.36 -12.46 -7.53
CA ASP A 140 25.57 -13.17 -7.12
C ASP A 140 25.33 -14.69 -7.05
N GLU A 141 25.69 -15.39 -8.13
CA GLU A 141 25.56 -16.85 -8.23
C GLU A 141 26.48 -17.58 -7.23
N SER A 142 27.60 -16.97 -6.84
CA SER A 142 28.54 -17.55 -5.88
C SER A 142 27.97 -17.62 -4.47
N LYS A 143 27.01 -16.74 -4.13
CA LYS A 143 26.23 -16.78 -2.89
C LYS A 143 25.05 -17.72 -2.96
N GLY A 144 24.90 -18.48 -4.06
CA GLY A 144 23.83 -19.45 -4.25
C GLY A 144 22.53 -18.86 -4.78
N MET A 145 22.54 -17.66 -5.36
CA MET A 145 21.37 -17.12 -6.04
C MET A 145 21.03 -17.96 -7.28
N LYS A 146 19.74 -18.30 -7.44
CA LYS A 146 19.24 -19.08 -8.59
C LYS A 146 18.18 -18.29 -9.33
N ASN A 147 18.29 -18.22 -10.65
CA ASN A 147 17.29 -17.58 -11.49
C ASN A 147 16.03 -18.46 -11.54
N GLN A 148 15.05 -18.13 -10.71
CA GLN A 148 13.82 -18.89 -10.54
C GLN A 148 12.64 -17.95 -10.50
N LEU A 149 11.47 -18.50 -10.79
CA LEU A 149 10.23 -17.77 -10.62
C LEU A 149 10.08 -17.38 -9.14
N TYR A 150 9.70 -16.12 -8.91
CA TYR A 150 9.25 -15.59 -7.62
C TYR A 150 10.29 -15.49 -6.49
N THR A 151 11.51 -16.03 -6.66
CA THR A 151 12.57 -16.00 -5.65
C THR A 151 13.96 -16.12 -6.26
N CYS A 152 14.97 -15.59 -5.58
CA CYS A 152 16.37 -15.87 -5.86
C CYS A 152 16.97 -16.96 -4.97
N THR A 153 16.17 -17.60 -4.10
CA THR A 153 16.59 -18.63 -3.12
C THR A 153 17.55 -18.18 -2.00
N GLN A 154 18.00 -16.92 -2.01
CA GLN A 154 18.93 -16.35 -1.03
C GLN A 154 18.39 -15.02 -0.49
N ASN A 155 17.93 -14.99 0.77
CA ASN A 155 17.34 -13.81 1.42
C ASN A 155 16.10 -13.19 0.70
N CYS A 156 15.71 -13.75 -0.45
CA CYS A 156 14.52 -13.44 -1.24
C CYS A 156 13.30 -14.17 -0.68
N LEU A 157 12.84 -13.79 0.51
CA LEU A 157 11.48 -14.11 0.91
C LEU A 157 10.60 -12.97 0.42
N TYR A 158 10.24 -12.95 -0.86
CA TYR A 158 9.23 -12.02 -1.35
C TYR A 158 7.84 -12.36 -0.75
N GLU A 159 7.64 -13.61 -0.30
CA GLU A 159 6.62 -14.00 0.68
C GLU A 159 6.58 -13.07 1.91
N THR A 160 7.72 -12.42 2.23
CA THR A 160 7.89 -11.46 3.32
C THR A 160 8.22 -10.02 2.89
N LYS A 161 8.36 -9.65 1.62
CA LYS A 161 8.60 -8.23 1.24
C LYS A 161 7.33 -7.48 0.89
N LEU A 162 6.27 -8.20 0.52
CA LEU A 162 4.89 -7.79 0.75
C LEU A 162 4.49 -7.99 2.24
N LEU A 163 5.41 -7.74 3.21
CA LEU A 163 5.12 -7.78 4.65
C LEU A 163 4.27 -6.57 5.03
N TYR A 164 3.00 -6.69 4.69
CA TYR A 164 1.95 -6.20 5.54
C TYR A 164 2.07 -6.95 6.88
N LYS A 165 2.53 -6.23 7.92
CA LYS A 165 2.83 -6.69 9.31
C LYS A 165 2.23 -8.04 9.65
N LEU A 166 2.94 -9.02 10.19
CA LEU A 166 2.26 -10.24 10.64
C LEU A 166 1.38 -9.95 11.88
N VAL A 167 0.14 -10.43 11.93
CA VAL A 167 -0.72 -10.37 13.13
C VAL A 167 -0.88 -11.78 13.68
N PRO A 168 -0.68 -11.98 15.00
CA PRO A 168 -1.03 -13.24 15.67
C PRO A 168 -2.53 -13.48 15.60
N LEU A 169 -2.96 -14.69 15.23
CA LEU A 169 -4.37 -15.04 15.33
C LEU A 169 -4.75 -15.25 16.81
N SER A 170 -5.86 -14.66 17.25
CA SER A 170 -6.37 -14.79 18.63
C SER A 170 -6.70 -16.23 19.05
N MET A 171 -6.81 -17.16 18.08
CA MET A 171 -7.08 -18.58 18.32
C MET A 171 -5.81 -19.46 18.33
N ASN A 172 -4.69 -18.94 17.82
CA ASN A 172 -3.38 -19.60 17.92
C ASN A 172 -2.28 -18.53 17.73
N LEU A 173 -1.69 -18.08 18.84
CA LEU A 173 -0.65 -17.04 18.86
C LEU A 173 0.64 -17.46 18.15
N GLU A 174 0.84 -18.77 17.94
CA GLU A 174 2.02 -19.31 17.26
C GLU A 174 1.91 -19.16 15.74
N VAL A 175 0.71 -19.01 15.18
CA VAL A 175 0.54 -18.81 13.74
C VAL A 175 0.36 -17.34 13.39
N GLN A 176 1.38 -16.82 12.72
CA GLN A 176 1.46 -15.46 12.23
C GLN A 176 0.91 -15.39 10.79
N VAL A 177 -0.09 -14.56 10.54
CA VAL A 177 -0.66 -14.32 9.21
C VAL A 177 -0.41 -12.85 8.83
N SER A 178 -0.09 -12.56 7.56
CA SER A 178 0.08 -11.18 7.09
C SER A 178 -1.16 -10.31 7.36
N ASN A 179 -0.96 -9.11 7.92
CA ASN A 179 -2.00 -8.14 8.31
C ASN A 179 -2.81 -7.66 7.11
N ARG A 180 -2.26 -7.77 5.90
CA ARG A 180 -3.01 -7.52 4.68
C ARG A 180 -2.82 -8.67 3.71
N ARG A 181 -3.93 -9.35 3.44
CA ARG A 181 -4.08 -10.28 2.31
C ARG A 181 -4.80 -9.56 1.18
N CYS A 182 -4.49 -9.92 -0.05
CA CYS A 182 -5.23 -9.43 -1.21
C CYS A 182 -6.55 -10.20 -1.38
N CYS A 183 -7.61 -9.52 -1.82
CA CYS A 183 -8.83 -10.18 -2.26
C CYS A 183 -8.51 -11.11 -3.45
N PRO A 184 -8.89 -12.40 -3.43
CA PRO A 184 -8.59 -13.30 -4.53
C PRO A 184 -9.30 -12.93 -5.84
N LYS A 185 -10.37 -12.13 -5.78
CA LYS A 185 -11.15 -11.71 -6.97
C LYS A 185 -10.64 -10.42 -7.61
N CYS A 186 -10.35 -9.39 -6.81
CA CYS A 186 -9.98 -8.07 -7.33
C CYS A 186 -8.58 -7.62 -6.91
N TYR A 187 -7.84 -8.45 -6.19
CA TYR A 187 -6.48 -8.19 -5.72
C TYR A 187 -6.32 -6.97 -4.81
N TYR A 188 -7.43 -6.33 -4.42
CA TYR A 188 -7.43 -5.21 -3.49
C TYR A 188 -6.88 -5.68 -2.14
N THR A 189 -5.93 -4.92 -1.60
CA THR A 189 -5.33 -5.19 -0.30
C THR A 189 -6.37 -4.94 0.79
N GLY A 190 -6.74 -5.99 1.52
CA GLY A 190 -7.67 -5.89 2.64
C GLY A 190 -6.95 -5.47 3.90
N ASP A 191 -7.49 -4.48 4.61
CA ASP A 191 -7.24 -4.30 6.05
C ASP A 191 -8.23 -5.18 6.82
N TYR A 192 -7.73 -6.03 7.71
CA TYR A 192 -8.59 -6.83 8.59
C TYR A 192 -9.01 -6.00 9.81
N GLU A 193 -10.31 -5.94 10.09
CA GLU A 193 -10.80 -5.42 11.37
C GLU A 193 -10.52 -6.44 12.48
N VAL A 194 -9.63 -6.08 13.41
CA VAL A 194 -9.31 -6.86 14.62
C VAL A 194 -10.60 -7.26 15.34
N GLY A 195 -10.79 -8.57 15.57
CA GLY A 195 -11.90 -9.10 16.38
C GLY A 195 -13.04 -9.78 15.62
N LYS A 196 -13.06 -9.77 14.28
CA LYS A 196 -14.08 -10.48 13.49
C LYS A 196 -13.46 -11.63 12.70
N CYS A 197 -13.24 -12.78 13.34
CA CYS A 197 -12.65 -13.98 12.73
C CYS A 197 -13.64 -14.68 11.76
N LYS A 198 -14.26 -13.92 10.84
CA LYS A 198 -15.39 -14.32 9.97
C LYS A 198 -15.24 -13.68 8.58
N TYR A 199 -16.04 -14.13 7.62
CA TYR A 199 -15.95 -13.75 6.20
C TYR A 199 -15.71 -12.24 6.01
N HIS A 200 -14.67 -11.91 5.25
CA HIS A 200 -14.35 -10.54 4.89
C HIS A 200 -15.12 -10.15 3.64
N SER A 201 -15.83 -9.03 3.69
CA SER A 201 -16.44 -8.42 2.51
C SER A 201 -15.47 -7.42 1.90
N CYS A 202 -14.92 -7.75 0.74
CA CYS A 202 -14.07 -6.85 -0.02
C CYS A 202 -14.89 -5.71 -0.65
N LYS A 203 -14.23 -4.58 -0.95
CA LYS A 203 -14.83 -3.44 -1.68
C LYS A 203 -15.45 -3.82 -3.03
N CYS A 204 -14.99 -4.88 -3.67
CA CYS A 204 -15.59 -5.39 -4.92
C CYS A 204 -16.84 -6.25 -4.72
N GLY A 205 -17.37 -6.33 -3.49
CA GLY A 205 -18.50 -7.16 -3.11
C GLY A 205 -18.17 -8.66 -2.94
N HIS A 206 -16.91 -9.06 -3.13
CA HIS A 206 -16.50 -10.45 -2.93
C HIS A 206 -16.36 -10.79 -1.45
N GLN A 207 -16.96 -11.90 -1.02
CA GLN A 207 -16.92 -12.39 0.36
C GLN A 207 -16.06 -13.65 0.46
N PHE A 208 -15.04 -13.64 1.32
CA PHE A 208 -14.08 -14.75 1.46
C PHE A 208 -13.55 -14.95 2.88
N CYS A 209 -13.10 -16.16 3.24
CA CYS A 209 -12.39 -16.44 4.51
C CYS A 209 -10.95 -15.91 4.41
N PHE A 210 -10.55 -15.02 5.32
CA PHE A 210 -9.18 -14.48 5.33
C PHE A 210 -8.12 -15.58 5.53
N ILE A 211 -8.45 -16.65 6.25
CA ILE A 211 -7.55 -17.77 6.58
C ILE A 211 -7.33 -18.71 5.39
N CYS A 212 -8.39 -19.23 4.77
CA CYS A 212 -8.27 -20.19 3.67
C CYS A 212 -8.37 -19.57 2.26
N LEU A 213 -8.69 -18.28 2.14
CA LEU A 213 -8.89 -17.55 0.88
C LEU A 213 -10.04 -18.05 0.01
N GLU A 214 -10.90 -18.93 0.55
CA GLU A 214 -12.05 -19.47 -0.17
C GLU A 214 -13.26 -18.56 -0.04
N THR A 215 -14.18 -18.65 -1.00
CA THR A 215 -15.44 -17.92 -0.94
C THR A 215 -16.29 -18.39 0.23
N GLU A 216 -17.25 -17.56 0.64
CA GLU A 216 -18.22 -17.96 1.67
C GLU A 216 -19.01 -19.23 1.28
N GLU A 217 -19.37 -19.36 0.00
CA GLU A 217 -20.11 -20.50 -0.52
C GLU A 217 -19.28 -21.79 -0.49
N ASP A 218 -18.02 -21.72 -0.91
CA ASP A 218 -17.09 -22.85 -0.87
C ASP A 218 -16.85 -23.33 0.57
N CYS A 219 -16.65 -22.38 1.49
CA CYS A 219 -16.49 -22.68 2.91
C CYS A 219 -17.74 -23.34 3.50
N LYS A 220 -18.93 -22.80 3.19
CA LYS A 220 -20.22 -23.36 3.67
C LYS A 220 -20.42 -24.80 3.19
N THR A 221 -20.04 -25.08 1.95
CA THR A 221 -20.12 -26.41 1.34
C THR A 221 -19.16 -27.39 2.00
N LYS A 222 -17.88 -27.01 2.16
CA LYS A 222 -16.84 -27.87 2.73
C LYS A 222 -17.03 -28.13 4.23
N TYR A 223 -17.42 -27.12 4.99
CA TYR A 223 -17.44 -27.18 6.45
C TYR A 223 -18.85 -27.26 7.04
N LYS A 224 -19.88 -27.51 6.22
CA LYS A 224 -21.29 -27.67 6.61
C LYS A 224 -21.77 -26.52 7.52
N SER A 225 -21.69 -25.30 6.98
CA SER A 225 -22.39 -24.09 7.46
C SER A 225 -22.19 -23.61 8.90
N ALA A 226 -21.29 -24.20 9.70
CA ALA A 226 -20.98 -23.67 11.03
C ALA A 226 -20.05 -22.45 10.94
N TYR A 227 -20.64 -21.25 10.88
CA TYR A 227 -20.01 -19.91 10.88
C TYR A 227 -18.94 -19.68 11.97
N ASN A 228 -18.84 -20.57 12.95
CA ASN A 228 -17.93 -20.51 14.08
C ASN A 228 -16.77 -21.53 14.01
N ARG A 229 -16.70 -22.40 12.99
CA ARG A 229 -15.57 -23.32 12.86
C ARG A 229 -14.43 -22.62 12.13
N PRO A 230 -13.25 -22.48 12.76
CA PRO A 230 -12.08 -21.92 12.09
C PRO A 230 -11.72 -22.77 10.86
N CYS A 231 -11.37 -22.09 9.77
CA CYS A 231 -10.84 -22.71 8.54
C CYS A 231 -9.68 -23.67 8.96
N ALA A 232 -9.77 -24.96 8.61
CA ALA A 232 -8.90 -26.02 9.19
C ALA A 232 -7.42 -25.89 8.78
N ALA A 233 -7.14 -25.20 7.67
CA ALA A 233 -5.80 -24.94 7.18
C ALA A 233 -5.64 -23.46 6.82
N ILE A 234 -4.55 -22.86 7.29
CA ILE A 234 -4.12 -21.54 6.84
C ILE A 234 -3.53 -21.71 5.44
N LYS A 235 -4.18 -21.11 4.44
CA LYS A 235 -3.70 -21.15 3.05
C LYS A 235 -2.72 -20.02 2.83
N LYS A 236 -1.56 -20.30 2.23
CA LYS A 236 -0.64 -19.25 1.76
C LYS A 236 -1.27 -18.52 0.57
N GLN A 237 -1.08 -17.20 0.48
CA GLN A 237 -1.36 -16.49 -0.77
C GLN A 237 -0.24 -16.80 -1.76
N GLU A 238 -0.59 -17.50 -2.82
CA GLU A 238 0.30 -17.72 -3.96
C GLU A 238 0.47 -16.43 -4.78
N TYR A 239 1.56 -16.35 -5.52
CA TYR A 239 1.93 -15.19 -6.34
C TYR A 239 0.86 -14.77 -7.36
N THR A 240 0.05 -15.73 -7.84
CA THR A 240 -1.08 -15.51 -8.76
C THR A 240 -2.24 -14.73 -8.12
N HIS A 241 -2.26 -14.57 -6.79
CA HIS A 241 -3.28 -13.79 -6.08
C HIS A 241 -2.91 -12.31 -5.89
N PHE A 242 -1.80 -11.85 -6.47
CA PHE A 242 -1.38 -10.45 -6.40
C PHE A 242 -1.68 -9.74 -7.73
N PRO A 243 -1.96 -8.43 -7.69
CA PRO A 243 -2.21 -7.71 -8.92
C PRO A 243 -0.93 -7.66 -9.77
N ARG A 244 -1.11 -7.68 -11.09
CA ARG A 244 -0.04 -7.61 -12.08
C ARG A 244 -0.35 -6.50 -13.06
N ILE A 245 0.69 -5.76 -13.44
CA ILE A 245 0.62 -4.82 -14.56
C ILE A 245 0.52 -5.61 -15.86
N CYS A 246 1.36 -6.64 -16.00
CA CYS A 246 1.38 -7.52 -17.16
C CYS A 246 0.44 -8.70 -16.91
N LYS A 247 -0.72 -8.69 -17.56
CA LYS A 247 -1.59 -9.87 -17.59
C LYS A 247 -0.88 -10.96 -18.39
N SER A 248 -0.65 -12.12 -17.78
CA SER A 248 -0.35 -13.31 -18.56
C SER A 248 -1.61 -13.67 -19.33
N GLU A 249 -1.54 -13.57 -20.65
CA GLU A 249 -2.52 -14.16 -21.57
C GLU A 249 -2.58 -15.69 -21.41
#